data_AF-A0A7X8VMC5-F1
#
_entry.id   AF-A0A7X8VMC5-F1
#
_cell.length_a   1.000
_cell.length_b   1.000
_cell.length_c   1.000
_cell.angle_alpha   90.00
_cell.angle_beta   90.00
_cell.angle_gamma   90.00
#
_symmetry.space_group_name_H-M   'P 1'
#
loop_
_entity.id
_entity.type
_entity.pdbx_description
1 polymer ?
#
loop_
_entity_poly.entity_id
_entity_poly.type
_entity_poly.pdbx_seq_one_letter_code
_entity_poly.pdbx_strand_id
1 'polypeptide(L)'
;RDALIARDGMTLNDLPEGAKVGTSAPRRISQLKAIRPDLEILPLRGNIDTRMGKVTSGELDAVVLAFAGLSRVGMQDRATEVFDPEILLPAPAQGALAIECRAEDEDIVTALNMLMHADTYVTAVAERTVLNRLEAGCTAPVAAHATLDGYAGDTMTLTAGVFALDGSEQLVYSLEGQGQEPVELAEQVAAYLLEEGAADLIDKI
;
A
#
# COMPACT_ATOMS: atom_id res chain seq x y z
N ARG A 1 0.30 -3.21 5.45
CA ARG A 1 -0.46 -2.30 6.34
C ARG A 1 0.22 -0.95 6.48
N ASP A 2 -0.58 0.12 6.46
CA ASP A 2 -0.20 1.48 6.82
C ASP A 2 -0.49 1.75 8.31
N ALA A 3 0.14 2.77 8.87
CA ALA A 3 -0.02 3.16 10.27
C ALA A 3 -0.13 4.68 10.39
N LEU A 4 -1.05 5.11 11.25
CA LEU A 4 -1.18 6.48 11.71
C LEU A 4 -0.24 6.70 12.90
N ILE A 5 0.44 7.84 12.91
CA ILE A 5 1.13 8.38 14.08
C ILE A 5 0.48 9.73 14.33
N ALA A 6 -0.45 9.78 15.28
CA ALA A 6 -1.14 11.01 15.65
C ALA A 6 -0.65 11.56 16.98
N ARG A 7 -0.86 12.87 17.20
CA ARG A 7 -0.69 13.46 18.51
C ARG A 7 -1.68 12.88 19.51
N ASP A 8 -1.33 12.98 20.79
CA ASP A 8 -2.21 12.62 21.91
C ASP A 8 -2.76 11.18 21.89
N GLY A 9 -2.16 10.28 21.09
CA GLY A 9 -2.61 8.89 20.97
C GLY A 9 -3.87 8.69 20.13
N MET A 10 -4.29 9.70 19.35
CA MET A 10 -5.54 9.68 18.59
C MET A 10 -5.56 8.64 17.47
N THR A 11 -6.73 8.08 17.20
CA THR A 11 -7.02 7.35 15.95
C THR A 11 -7.44 8.32 14.85
N LEU A 12 -7.58 7.84 13.61
CA LEU A 12 -8.08 8.64 12.49
C LEU A 12 -9.45 9.26 12.78
N ASN A 13 -10.31 8.54 13.49
CA ASN A 13 -11.65 8.99 13.86
C ASN A 13 -11.64 10.02 14.99
N ASP A 14 -10.62 10.01 15.85
CA ASP A 14 -10.49 10.96 16.97
C ASP A 14 -9.89 12.30 16.53
N LEU A 15 -9.29 12.36 15.34
CA LEU A 15 -8.73 13.60 14.81
C LEU A 15 -9.83 14.68 14.64
N PRO A 16 -9.56 15.93 15.04
CA PRO A 16 -10.52 17.01 14.92
C PRO A 16 -10.89 17.28 13.45
N GLU A 17 -12.02 17.94 13.24
CA GLU A 17 -12.40 18.41 11.90
C GLU A 17 -11.32 19.33 11.33
N GLY A 18 -10.92 19.11 10.08
CA GLY A 18 -9.86 19.90 9.44
C GLY A 18 -8.44 19.56 9.91
N ALA A 19 -8.23 18.41 10.57
CA ALA A 19 -6.91 18.00 11.03
C ALA A 19 -5.88 17.92 9.89
N LYS A 20 -4.65 18.33 10.20
CA LYS A 20 -3.50 18.34 9.28
C LYS A 20 -2.80 17.00 9.29
N VAL A 21 -2.91 16.25 8.19
CA VAL A 21 -2.31 14.91 8.07
C VAL A 21 -1.22 14.90 7.00
N GLY A 22 -0.01 14.48 7.39
CA GLY A 22 1.13 14.44 6.49
C GLY A 22 1.26 13.14 5.72
N THR A 23 1.15 13.21 4.39
CA THR A 23 1.54 12.14 3.46
C THR A 23 1.69 12.70 2.05
N SER A 24 2.66 12.18 1.28
CA SER A 24 2.81 12.49 -0.15
C SER A 24 2.49 11.31 -1.06
N ALA A 25 1.97 10.20 -0.52
CA ALA A 25 1.60 9.04 -1.31
C ALA A 25 0.17 9.20 -1.86
N PRO A 26 -0.03 9.33 -3.18
CA PRO A 26 -1.35 9.52 -3.80
C PRO A 26 -2.39 8.50 -3.33
N ARG A 27 -2.01 7.22 -3.29
CA ARG A 27 -2.82 6.12 -2.75
C ARG A 27 -3.34 6.36 -1.33
N ARG A 28 -2.52 6.95 -0.45
CA ARG A 28 -2.94 7.26 0.93
C ARG A 28 -3.82 8.50 0.95
N ILE A 29 -3.46 9.52 0.16
CA ILE A 29 -4.23 10.78 0.08
C ILE A 29 -5.66 10.49 -0.34
N SER A 30 -5.85 9.74 -1.42
CA SER A 30 -7.16 9.40 -1.97
C SER A 30 -8.02 8.63 -0.98
N GLN A 31 -7.49 7.56 -0.40
CA GLN A 31 -8.22 6.72 0.56
C GLN A 31 -8.55 7.46 1.86
N LEU A 32 -7.62 8.27 2.38
CA LEU A 32 -7.91 9.10 3.56
C LEU A 32 -9.00 10.13 3.29
N LYS A 33 -9.00 10.76 2.11
CA LYS A 33 -10.05 11.71 1.72
C LYS A 33 -11.40 11.03 1.49
N ALA A 34 -11.42 9.80 1.00
CA ALA A 34 -12.65 9.02 0.88
C ALA A 34 -13.28 8.75 2.26
N ILE A 35 -12.46 8.48 3.29
CA ILE A 35 -12.91 8.20 4.66
C ILE A 35 -13.24 9.48 5.42
N ARG A 36 -12.38 10.51 5.32
CA ARG A 36 -12.48 11.80 6.01
C ARG A 36 -12.20 12.95 5.04
N PRO A 37 -13.22 13.40 4.27
CA PRO A 37 -13.06 14.47 3.27
C PRO A 37 -12.64 15.82 3.85
N ASP A 38 -12.82 16.02 5.16
CA ASP A 38 -12.48 17.26 5.87
C ASP A 38 -10.99 17.42 6.17
N LEU A 39 -10.17 16.37 6.07
CA LEU A 39 -8.75 16.43 6.43
C LEU A 39 -7.95 17.37 5.51
N GLU A 40 -7.09 18.17 6.13
CA GLU A 40 -6.07 18.96 5.42
C GLU A 40 -4.84 18.07 5.17
N ILE A 41 -4.80 17.39 4.01
CA ILE A 41 -3.66 16.53 3.67
C ILE A 41 -2.48 17.36 3.14
N LEU A 42 -1.35 17.31 3.84
CA LEU A 42 -0.16 18.12 3.54
C LEU A 42 1.01 17.27 3.02
N PRO A 43 1.78 17.77 2.02
CA PRO A 43 2.96 17.08 1.53
C PRO A 43 3.99 16.80 2.63
N LEU A 44 4.54 15.59 2.64
CA LEU A 44 5.47 15.14 3.66
C LEU A 44 6.64 14.37 3.03
N ARG A 45 7.86 14.85 3.29
CA ARG A 45 9.13 14.23 2.90
C ARG A 45 10.06 14.12 4.10
N GLY A 46 11.18 13.42 3.92
CA GLY A 46 12.16 13.13 4.98
C GLY A 46 12.18 11.66 5.37
N ASN A 47 13.03 11.30 6.32
CA ASN A 47 13.08 9.98 6.93
C ASN A 47 11.98 9.83 8.01
N ILE A 48 11.87 8.64 8.61
CA ILE A 48 10.85 8.34 9.63
C ILE A 48 10.90 9.34 10.79
N ASP A 49 12.08 9.62 11.33
CA ASP A 49 12.27 10.52 12.48
C ASP A 49 11.80 11.96 12.18
N THR A 50 12.26 12.54 11.08
CA THR A 50 11.90 13.91 10.70
C THR A 50 10.40 14.05 10.44
N ARG A 51 9.77 13.02 9.88
CA ARG A 51 8.33 13.00 9.64
C ARG A 51 7.52 12.95 10.93
N MET A 52 7.86 12.05 11.85
CA MET A 52 7.19 11.99 13.16
C MET A 52 7.49 13.24 14.01
N GLY A 53 8.65 13.84 13.81
CA GLY A 53 9.04 15.12 14.42
C GLY A 53 8.00 16.22 14.18
N LYS A 54 7.38 16.26 12.99
CA LYS A 54 6.32 17.23 12.66
C LYS A 54 5.04 17.08 13.47
N VAL A 55 4.76 15.87 13.95
CA VAL A 55 3.64 15.62 14.87
C VAL A 55 4.01 16.12 16.26
N THR A 56 5.21 15.77 16.73
CA THR A 56 5.66 16.18 18.06
C THR A 56 5.89 17.69 18.20
N SER A 57 6.19 18.40 17.10
CA SER A 57 6.33 19.85 17.09
C SER A 57 4.99 20.60 16.99
N GLY A 58 3.89 19.90 16.70
CA GLY A 58 2.58 20.49 16.46
C GLY A 58 2.41 21.11 15.06
N GLU A 59 3.32 20.85 14.12
CA GLU A 59 3.16 21.28 12.71
C GLU A 59 2.05 20.47 12.01
N LEU A 60 1.91 19.20 12.37
CA LEU A 60 0.88 18.28 11.88
C LEU A 60 0.15 17.62 13.05
N ASP A 61 -1.12 17.29 12.86
CA ASP A 61 -1.90 16.51 13.82
C ASP A 61 -1.54 15.01 13.73
N ALA A 62 -1.24 14.53 12.51
CA ALA A 62 -0.81 13.16 12.29
C ALA A 62 0.06 12.98 11.04
N VAL A 63 0.73 11.84 10.93
CA VAL A 63 1.37 11.36 9.69
C VAL A 63 1.01 9.91 9.42
N VAL A 64 1.02 9.52 8.14
CA VAL A 64 0.79 8.11 7.75
C VAL A 64 2.06 7.50 7.17
N LEU A 65 2.54 6.43 7.78
CA LEU A 65 3.76 5.71 7.42
C LEU A 65 3.49 4.23 7.17
N ALA A 66 4.42 3.55 6.49
CA ALA A 66 4.33 2.10 6.37
C ALA A 66 4.72 1.46 7.71
N PHE A 67 3.88 0.59 8.24
CA PHE A 67 4.13 -0.07 9.54
C PHE A 67 5.43 -0.90 9.53
N ALA A 68 5.75 -1.52 8.40
CA ALA A 68 7.01 -2.26 8.21
C ALA A 68 8.25 -1.36 8.39
N GLY A 69 8.17 -0.10 7.95
CA GLY A 69 9.26 0.87 8.13
C GLY A 69 9.51 1.17 9.61
N LEU A 70 8.44 1.38 10.39
CA LEU A 70 8.50 1.58 11.83
C LEU A 70 9.07 0.36 12.55
N SER A 71 8.58 -0.83 12.20
CA SER A 71 9.00 -2.09 12.84
C SER A 71 10.49 -2.36 12.66
N ARG A 72 11.03 -2.10 11.46
CA ARG A 72 12.46 -2.31 11.16
C ARG A 72 13.39 -1.43 11.99
N VAL A 73 12.92 -0.26 12.43
CA VAL A 73 13.69 0.68 13.25
C VAL A 73 13.29 0.65 14.73
N GLY A 74 12.47 -0.32 15.15
CA GLY A 74 12.05 -0.48 16.54
C GLY A 74 11.09 0.62 17.04
N MET A 75 10.33 1.23 16.13
CA MET A 75 9.40 2.33 16.44
C MET A 75 7.93 1.97 16.18
N GLN A 76 7.60 0.69 16.05
CA GLN A 76 6.22 0.23 15.83
C GLN A 76 5.24 0.68 16.91
N ASP A 77 5.70 0.83 18.15
CA ASP A 77 4.88 1.26 19.30
C ASP A 77 4.48 2.74 19.22
N ARG A 78 5.01 3.48 18.24
CA ARG A 78 4.60 4.87 17.95
C ARG A 78 3.34 4.96 17.10
N ALA A 79 2.94 3.87 16.45
CA ALA A 79 1.70 3.84 15.69
C ALA A 79 0.51 3.97 16.66
N THR A 80 -0.28 5.03 16.52
CA THR A 80 -1.50 5.22 17.31
C THR A 80 -2.65 4.39 16.74
N GLU A 81 -2.58 4.08 15.44
CA GLU A 81 -3.49 3.17 14.76
C GLU A 81 -2.75 2.43 13.64
N VAL A 82 -3.02 1.14 13.48
CA VAL A 82 -2.52 0.34 12.35
C VAL A 82 -3.72 -0.04 11.51
N PHE A 83 -3.79 0.47 10.29
CA PHE A 83 -4.96 0.28 9.44
C PHE A 83 -5.06 -1.17 8.95
N ASP A 84 -6.27 -1.71 9.06
CA ASP A 84 -6.64 -2.93 8.37
C ASP A 84 -6.58 -2.72 6.85
N PRO A 85 -6.08 -3.70 6.05
CA PRO A 85 -6.09 -3.59 4.60
C PRO A 85 -7.46 -3.34 3.96
N GLU A 86 -8.56 -3.70 4.62
CA GLU A 86 -9.92 -3.39 4.17
C GLU A 86 -10.27 -1.90 4.33
N ILE A 87 -9.66 -1.21 5.30
CA ILE A 87 -9.87 0.22 5.53
C ILE A 87 -8.94 1.05 4.64
N LEU A 88 -7.66 0.67 4.58
CA LEU A 88 -6.66 1.37 3.80
C LEU A 88 -5.78 0.36 3.07
N LEU A 89 -6.14 0.13 1.80
CA LEU A 89 -5.51 -0.85 0.92
C LEU A 89 -4.04 -0.47 0.70
N PRO A 90 -3.07 -1.36 1.04
CA PRO A 90 -1.64 -1.07 0.96
C PRO A 90 -1.10 -0.80 -0.44
N ALA A 91 0.10 -0.23 -0.51
CA ALA A 91 0.83 -0.20 -1.78
C ALA A 91 1.24 -1.63 -2.17
N PRO A 92 1.33 -1.94 -3.47
CA PRO A 92 1.85 -3.21 -3.94
C PRO A 92 3.21 -3.52 -3.31
N ALA A 93 3.35 -4.74 -2.81
CA ALA A 93 4.48 -5.32 -2.09
C ALA A 93 4.90 -4.53 -0.82
N GLN A 94 4.01 -3.76 -0.20
CA GLN A 94 4.35 -2.96 0.97
C GLN A 94 4.79 -3.82 2.16
N GLY A 95 6.09 -3.75 2.46
CA GLY A 95 6.70 -4.52 3.55
C GLY A 95 7.62 -5.63 3.05
N ALA A 96 7.53 -6.04 1.79
CA ALA A 96 8.52 -6.90 1.17
C ALA A 96 9.85 -6.13 0.94
N LEU A 97 10.94 -6.87 0.77
CA LEU A 97 12.22 -6.35 0.30
C LEU A 97 12.55 -7.01 -1.03
N ALA A 98 12.99 -6.22 -2.01
CA ALA A 98 13.55 -6.72 -3.25
C ALA A 98 15.08 -6.63 -3.18
N ILE A 99 15.75 -7.71 -3.57
CA ILE A 99 17.20 -7.72 -3.77
C ILE A 99 17.41 -7.93 -5.26
N GLU A 100 18.13 -7.00 -5.89
CA GLU A 100 18.39 -7.03 -7.33
C GLU A 100 19.83 -7.46 -7.59
N CYS A 101 20.01 -8.35 -8.57
CA CYS A 101 21.30 -8.76 -9.08
C CYS A 101 21.26 -8.85 -10.61
N ARG A 102 22.43 -9.02 -11.23
CA ARG A 102 22.50 -9.36 -12.66
C ARG A 102 21.93 -10.75 -12.88
N ALA A 103 21.18 -10.94 -13.96
CA ALA A 103 20.51 -12.20 -14.25
C ALA A 103 21.51 -13.30 -14.65
N GLU A 104 22.64 -12.93 -15.23
CA GLU A 104 23.72 -13.83 -15.65
C GLU A 104 24.65 -14.28 -14.52
N ASP A 105 24.48 -13.76 -13.30
CA ASP A 105 25.32 -14.08 -12.15
C ASP A 105 24.73 -15.29 -11.38
N GLU A 106 24.90 -16.49 -11.94
CA GLU A 106 24.26 -17.73 -11.45
C GLU A 106 24.55 -18.04 -9.97
N ASP A 107 25.77 -17.73 -9.50
CA ASP A 107 26.17 -17.92 -8.12
C ASP A 107 25.36 -17.01 -7.18
N ILE A 108 25.20 -15.73 -7.54
CA ILE A 108 24.38 -14.79 -6.76
C ILE A 108 22.90 -15.18 -6.83
N VAL A 109 22.38 -15.53 -8.02
CA VAL A 109 20.98 -15.96 -8.17
C VAL A 109 20.68 -17.16 -7.27
N THR A 110 21.57 -18.15 -7.25
CA THR A 110 21.43 -19.34 -6.40
C THR A 110 21.41 -18.95 -4.91
N ALA A 111 22.33 -18.08 -4.48
CA ALA A 111 22.39 -17.62 -3.10
C ALA A 111 21.14 -16.81 -2.69
N LEU A 112 20.62 -15.95 -3.57
CA LEU A 112 19.41 -15.16 -3.30
C LEU A 112 18.15 -16.03 -3.23
N ASN A 113 18.05 -17.06 -4.07
CA ASN A 113 16.93 -18.01 -4.03
C ASN A 113 16.83 -18.72 -2.67
N MET A 114 17.96 -18.93 -1.97
CA MET A 114 17.94 -19.51 -0.62
C MET A 114 17.37 -18.58 0.46
N LEU A 115 17.32 -17.27 0.21
CA LEU A 115 16.73 -16.27 1.12
C LEU A 115 15.24 -16.01 0.85
N MET A 116 14.71 -16.57 -0.24
CA MET A 116 13.37 -16.28 -0.70
C MET A 116 12.33 -16.95 0.20
N HIS A 117 11.32 -16.18 0.61
CA HIS A 117 10.12 -16.70 1.23
C HIS A 117 9.04 -16.87 0.15
N ALA A 118 8.65 -18.12 -0.14
CA ALA A 118 7.79 -18.46 -1.28
C ALA A 118 6.47 -17.69 -1.28
N ASP A 119 5.75 -17.68 -0.14
CA ASP A 119 4.45 -17.02 -0.01
C ASP A 119 4.55 -15.50 -0.24
N THR A 120 5.62 -14.87 0.26
CA THR A 120 5.87 -13.45 0.05
C THR A 120 6.23 -13.16 -1.40
N TYR A 121 6.95 -14.07 -2.05
CA TYR A 121 7.28 -13.93 -3.46
C TYR A 121 6.03 -13.97 -4.34
N VAL A 122 5.18 -15.00 -4.20
CA VAL A 122 3.99 -15.13 -5.06
C VAL A 122 2.96 -14.02 -4.83
N THR A 123 2.75 -13.59 -3.59
CA THR A 123 1.85 -12.46 -3.27
C THR A 123 2.42 -11.15 -3.83
N ALA A 124 3.72 -10.89 -3.68
CA ALA A 124 4.36 -9.72 -4.27
C ALA A 124 4.32 -9.73 -5.81
N VAL A 125 4.42 -10.91 -6.45
CA VAL A 125 4.27 -11.06 -7.91
C VAL A 125 2.86 -10.69 -8.35
N ALA A 126 1.83 -11.18 -7.66
CA ALA A 126 0.44 -10.84 -7.97
C ALA A 126 0.20 -9.33 -7.87
N GLU A 127 0.55 -8.73 -6.72
CA GLU A 127 0.37 -7.30 -6.45
C GLU A 127 1.14 -6.42 -7.47
N ARG A 128 2.38 -6.79 -7.83
CA ARG A 128 3.18 -6.05 -8.82
C ARG A 128 2.69 -6.24 -10.25
N THR A 129 2.12 -7.40 -10.59
CA THR A 129 1.53 -7.64 -11.90
C THR A 129 0.36 -6.68 -12.13
N VAL A 130 -0.51 -6.50 -11.12
CA VAL A 130 -1.59 -5.49 -11.20
C VAL A 130 -1.03 -4.10 -11.45
N LEU A 131 -0.03 -3.67 -10.66
CA LEU A 131 0.56 -2.34 -10.80
C LEU A 131 1.13 -2.11 -12.21
N ASN A 132 1.87 -3.09 -12.73
CA ASN A 132 2.45 -3.03 -14.06
C ASN A 132 1.37 -2.99 -15.15
N ARG A 133 0.31 -3.81 -15.00
CA ARG A 133 -0.76 -3.94 -16.00
C ARG A 133 -1.62 -2.70 -16.11
N LEU A 134 -1.82 -1.98 -15.01
CA LEU A 134 -2.51 -0.69 -14.97
C LEU A 134 -1.65 0.48 -15.49
N GLU A 135 -0.43 0.20 -15.99
CA GLU A 135 0.58 1.18 -16.44
C GLU A 135 0.83 2.31 -15.42
N ALA A 136 0.60 1.99 -14.15
CA ALA A 136 0.61 2.91 -13.05
C ALA A 136 2.05 3.16 -12.59
N GLY A 137 2.54 4.39 -12.80
CA GLY A 137 3.79 4.83 -12.19
C GLY A 137 3.71 4.89 -10.66
N CYS A 138 4.85 5.10 -9.98
CA CYS A 138 4.90 5.21 -8.50
C CYS A 138 4.03 6.35 -7.92
N THR A 139 3.52 7.25 -8.76
CA THR A 139 2.66 8.38 -8.41
C THR A 139 1.17 8.10 -8.67
N ALA A 140 0.81 6.95 -9.21
CA ALA A 140 -0.59 6.60 -9.37
C ALA A 140 -1.19 6.17 -8.01
N PRO A 141 -2.42 6.58 -7.68
CA PRO A 141 -3.18 6.12 -6.52
C PRO A 141 -3.73 4.72 -6.81
N VAL A 142 -2.82 3.76 -6.93
CA VAL A 142 -3.12 2.34 -7.10
C VAL A 142 -2.72 1.61 -5.83
N ALA A 143 -3.55 0.66 -5.43
CA ALA A 143 -3.30 -0.24 -4.31
C ALA A 143 -3.52 -1.68 -4.77
N ALA A 144 -2.75 -2.61 -4.21
CA ALA A 144 -2.95 -4.04 -4.40
C ALA A 144 -2.48 -4.78 -3.16
N HIS A 145 -3.27 -5.75 -2.71
CA HIS A 145 -2.93 -6.61 -1.61
C HIS A 145 -3.39 -8.04 -1.87
N ALA A 146 -2.46 -8.99 -1.75
CA ALA A 146 -2.72 -10.41 -1.85
C ALA A 146 -2.53 -11.08 -0.49
N THR A 147 -3.46 -11.97 -0.14
CA THR A 147 -3.34 -12.89 0.99
C THR A 147 -3.36 -14.33 0.46
N LEU A 148 -2.73 -15.23 1.22
CA LEU A 148 -2.76 -16.66 0.97
C LEU A 148 -3.41 -17.36 2.15
N ASP A 149 -4.36 -18.23 1.85
CA ASP A 149 -5.10 -19.03 2.81
C ASP A 149 -5.12 -20.50 2.37
N GLY A 150 -5.63 -21.37 3.25
CA GLY A 150 -5.77 -22.81 2.98
C GLY A 150 -4.51 -23.63 3.29
N TYR A 151 -4.46 -24.87 2.79
CA TYR A 151 -3.36 -25.79 3.11
C TYR A 151 -2.19 -25.52 2.17
N ALA A 152 -1.07 -25.04 2.72
CA ALA A 152 0.12 -24.65 1.96
C ALA A 152 -0.13 -23.51 0.95
N GLY A 153 -1.08 -22.59 1.23
CA GLY A 153 -1.32 -21.41 0.41
C GLY A 153 -1.87 -21.73 -0.97
N ASP A 154 -2.82 -22.66 -1.04
CA ASP A 154 -3.46 -23.09 -2.29
C ASP A 154 -4.45 -22.06 -2.82
N THR A 155 -5.01 -21.21 -1.96
CA THR A 155 -5.94 -20.14 -2.35
C THR A 155 -5.30 -18.78 -2.12
N MET A 156 -5.30 -17.94 -3.16
CA MET A 156 -4.94 -16.53 -3.07
C MET A 156 -6.18 -15.66 -3.24
N THR A 157 -6.33 -14.70 -2.34
CA THR A 157 -7.26 -13.58 -2.51
C THR A 157 -6.46 -12.36 -2.89
N LEU A 158 -6.74 -11.78 -4.06
CA LEU A 158 -6.10 -10.56 -4.55
C LEU A 158 -7.13 -9.44 -4.64
N THR A 159 -6.93 -8.41 -3.82
CA THR A 159 -7.70 -7.17 -3.85
C THR A 159 -6.86 -6.06 -4.44
N ALA A 160 -7.38 -5.37 -5.45
CA ALA A 160 -6.74 -4.19 -6.01
C ALA A 160 -7.72 -3.05 -6.20
N GLY A 161 -7.21 -1.83 -6.24
CA GLY A 161 -8.04 -0.67 -6.51
C GLY A 161 -7.29 0.53 -7.04
N VAL A 162 -8.08 1.39 -7.69
CA VAL A 162 -7.69 2.66 -8.28
C VAL A 162 -8.60 3.73 -7.70
N PHE A 163 -8.04 4.87 -7.30
CA PHE A 163 -8.76 5.88 -6.53
C PHE A 163 -8.58 7.27 -7.13
N ALA A 164 -9.64 8.07 -7.22
CA ALA A 164 -9.49 9.50 -7.52
C ALA A 164 -8.67 10.19 -6.42
N LEU A 165 -7.78 11.12 -6.79
CA LEU A 165 -6.92 11.81 -5.81
C LEU A 165 -7.68 12.56 -4.71
N ASP A 166 -8.87 13.05 -5.04
CA ASP A 166 -9.74 13.77 -4.11
C ASP A 166 -10.58 12.84 -3.23
N GLY A 167 -10.53 11.52 -3.47
CA GLY A 167 -11.31 10.52 -2.74
C GLY A 167 -12.78 10.44 -3.16
N SER A 168 -13.20 11.11 -4.23
CA SER A 168 -14.61 11.15 -4.67
C SER A 168 -15.10 9.86 -5.33
N GLU A 169 -14.17 9.08 -5.90
CA GLU A 169 -14.45 7.88 -6.69
C GLU A 169 -13.36 6.84 -6.48
N GLN A 170 -13.75 5.56 -6.47
CA GLN A 170 -12.83 4.44 -6.39
C GLN A 170 -13.38 3.23 -7.14
N LEU A 171 -12.49 2.47 -7.78
CA LEU A 171 -12.76 1.15 -8.33
C LEU A 171 -11.94 0.16 -7.52
N VAL A 172 -12.60 -0.77 -6.84
CA VAL A 172 -11.96 -1.80 -6.02
C VAL A 172 -12.54 -3.14 -6.43
N TYR A 173 -11.66 -4.11 -6.71
CA TYR A 173 -12.05 -5.45 -7.10
C TYR A 173 -11.22 -6.48 -6.35
N SER A 174 -11.88 -7.56 -5.94
CA SER A 174 -11.27 -8.69 -5.23
C SER A 174 -11.64 -9.97 -5.95
N LEU A 175 -10.65 -10.82 -6.17
CA LEU A 175 -10.83 -12.13 -6.80
C LEU A 175 -10.03 -13.18 -6.05
N GLU A 176 -10.65 -14.36 -5.88
CA GLU A 176 -9.99 -15.54 -5.35
C GLU A 176 -9.57 -16.46 -6.49
N GLY A 177 -8.39 -17.06 -6.37
CA GLY A 177 -7.86 -17.99 -7.35
C GLY A 177 -6.77 -18.89 -6.76
N GLN A 178 -6.09 -19.63 -7.64
CA GLN A 178 -5.02 -20.53 -7.23
C GLN A 178 -3.79 -19.73 -6.80
N GLY A 179 -3.26 -20.02 -5.60
CA GLY A 179 -2.11 -19.29 -5.04
C GLY A 179 -0.81 -19.48 -5.81
N GLN A 180 -0.72 -20.52 -6.64
CA GLN A 180 0.42 -20.81 -7.50
C GLN A 180 0.34 -20.15 -8.89
N GLU A 181 -0.77 -19.47 -9.21
CA GLU A 181 -0.98 -18.77 -10.49
C GLU A 181 -1.14 -17.25 -10.27
N PRO A 182 -0.19 -16.57 -9.60
CA PRO A 182 -0.34 -15.18 -9.18
C PRO A 182 -0.50 -14.20 -10.34
N VAL A 183 0.13 -14.49 -11.48
CA VAL A 183 0.08 -13.63 -12.67
C VAL A 183 -1.29 -13.71 -13.35
N GLU A 184 -1.87 -14.90 -13.48
CA GLU A 184 -3.18 -15.07 -14.11
C GLU A 184 -4.27 -14.38 -13.31
N LEU A 185 -4.28 -14.57 -11.99
CA LEU A 185 -5.22 -13.89 -11.09
C LEU A 185 -5.07 -12.36 -11.19
N ALA A 186 -3.84 -11.85 -11.21
CA ALA A 186 -3.57 -10.43 -11.33
C ALA A 186 -3.98 -9.82 -12.68
N GLU A 187 -3.78 -10.54 -13.78
CA GLU A 187 -4.26 -10.12 -15.11
C GLU A 187 -5.78 -10.02 -15.15
N GLN A 188 -6.50 -10.98 -14.54
CA GLN A 188 -7.97 -10.93 -14.46
C GLN A 188 -8.44 -9.73 -13.63
N VAL A 189 -7.82 -9.49 -12.46
CA VAL A 189 -8.16 -8.34 -11.61
C VAL A 189 -7.89 -7.02 -12.32
N ALA A 190 -6.73 -6.88 -12.97
CA ALA A 190 -6.38 -5.66 -13.68
C ALA A 190 -7.24 -5.44 -14.93
N ALA A 191 -7.56 -6.51 -15.68
CA ALA A 191 -8.47 -6.43 -16.84
C ALA A 191 -9.86 -5.94 -16.42
N TYR A 192 -10.41 -6.49 -15.34
CA TYR A 192 -11.69 -6.03 -14.80
C TYR A 192 -11.66 -4.55 -14.43
N LEU A 193 -10.63 -4.09 -13.69
CA LEU A 193 -10.49 -2.69 -13.32
C LEU A 193 -10.39 -1.76 -14.56
N LEU A 194 -9.66 -2.19 -15.61
CA LEU A 194 -9.56 -1.43 -16.86
C LEU A 194 -10.90 -1.35 -17.60
N GLU A 195 -11.66 -2.45 -17.65
CA GLU A 195 -13.00 -2.49 -18.24
C GLU A 195 -13.98 -1.55 -17.51
N GLU A 196 -13.86 -1.44 -16.19
CA GLU A 196 -14.65 -0.53 -15.35
C GLU A 196 -14.16 0.94 -15.38
N GLY A 197 -13.14 1.26 -16.19
CA GLY A 197 -12.69 2.64 -16.41
C GLY A 197 -11.54 3.10 -15.51
N ALA A 198 -10.72 2.18 -14.98
CA ALA A 198 -9.54 2.54 -14.19
C ALA A 198 -8.57 3.48 -14.93
N ALA A 199 -8.43 3.34 -16.25
CA ALA A 199 -7.56 4.21 -17.04
C ALA A 199 -8.01 5.69 -16.96
N ASP A 200 -9.31 5.96 -17.12
CA ASP A 200 -9.87 7.30 -17.02
C ASP A 200 -9.69 7.88 -15.61
N LEU A 201 -9.73 7.04 -14.57
CA LEU A 201 -9.54 7.44 -13.19
C LEU A 201 -8.07 7.79 -12.89
N ILE A 202 -7.13 7.07 -13.49
CA ILE A 202 -5.67 7.31 -13.39
C ILE A 202 -5.26 8.57 -14.14
N ASP A 203 -5.89 8.88 -15.28
CA ASP A 203 -5.53 10.04 -16.10
C ASP A 203 -6.06 11.38 -15.57
N LYS A 204 -7.06 11.35 -14.66
CA LYS A 204 -7.62 12.55 -13.99
C LYS A 204 -6.68 13.16 -12.92
N ILE A 205 -5.43 12.71 -12.83
CA ILE A 205 -4.51 12.87 -11.69
C ILE A 205 -3.44 13.92 -11.92
#